data_AF-A0A402DC49-F1
#
_entry.id   AF-A0A402DC49-F1
#
_cell.length_a   1.000
_cell.length_b   1.000
_cell.length_c   1.000
_cell.angle_alpha   90.00
_cell.angle_beta   90.00
_cell.angle_gamma   90.00
#
_symmetry.space_group_name_H-M   'P 1'
#
loop_
_entity.id
_entity.type
_entity.pdbx_description
1 polymer ?
#
loop_
_entity_poly.entity_id
_entity_poly.type
_entity_poly.pdbx_seq_one_letter_code
_entity_poly.pdbx_strand_id
1 'polypeptide(L)'
;MFGLRKNKAPIRLVVGLNQVDKIVANAWNERMNMPEERAAKEIARRCNDLTQRLAKYADISTDNIEYYSALKRYRLLPLLTKIVSNAYAGFKLDNVQPADPFELADPEVKAFADQQRREREAKKSSRTSTDKDRMFEEMKKILSEDDLNLVLDKFRQERSLPPKVAIFGKAGVGKTTTINSLFNAKWKTSHTIVGTTSAQMKEFELSTGGTLSVVDLPGYGRSLAEDREYEKIYQDTIPSCDLVLLIVQTDAKDLADDEEMILKVAEWLKDSPKPQR
;
A
#
# COMPACT_ATOMS: atom_id res chain seq x y z
N MET A 1 -6.86 -7.08 -33.70
CA MET A 1 -7.73 -6.03 -33.12
C MET A 1 -7.41 -5.95 -31.63
N PHE A 2 -6.40 -5.16 -31.26
CA PHE A 2 -6.02 -4.99 -29.85
C PHE A 2 -7.08 -4.10 -29.21
N GLY A 3 -7.97 -4.70 -28.41
CA GLY A 3 -8.93 -3.96 -27.62
C GLY A 3 -8.17 -2.98 -26.72
N LEU A 4 -8.38 -1.69 -26.96
CA LEU A 4 -8.03 -0.63 -26.02
C LEU A 4 -8.58 -1.06 -24.66
N ARG A 5 -7.71 -1.43 -23.72
CA ARG A 5 -8.08 -1.57 -22.31
C ARG A 5 -8.75 -0.24 -21.97
N LYS A 6 -10.07 -0.24 -21.73
CA LYS A 6 -10.72 0.90 -21.09
C LYS A 6 -9.94 1.11 -19.79
N ASN A 7 -9.12 2.15 -19.72
CA ASN A 7 -8.45 2.52 -18.48
C ASN A 7 -9.57 2.82 -17.49
N LYS A 8 -9.79 1.89 -16.55
CA LYS A 8 -10.78 2.08 -15.49
C LYS A 8 -10.36 3.30 -14.70
N ALA A 9 -11.33 4.10 -14.27
CA ALA A 9 -11.04 5.29 -13.47
C ALA A 9 -10.22 4.88 -12.23
N PRO A 10 -9.15 5.61 -11.89
CA PRO A 10 -8.36 5.32 -10.71
C PRO A 10 -9.27 5.40 -9.48
N ILE A 11 -9.19 4.36 -8.65
CA ILE A 11 -9.95 4.25 -7.41
C ILE A 11 -8.97 4.19 -6.24
N ARG A 12 -9.37 4.76 -5.11
CA ARG A 12 -8.54 4.88 -3.88
C ARG A 12 -8.44 3.56 -3.11
N LEU A 13 -8.30 2.44 -3.82
CA LEU A 13 -8.23 1.08 -3.30
C LEU A 13 -6.94 0.41 -3.76
N VAL A 14 -6.25 -0.27 -2.86
CA VAL A 14 -5.25 -1.28 -3.19
C VAL A 14 -5.62 -2.58 -2.50
N VAL A 15 -5.63 -3.68 -3.25
CA VAL A 15 -5.77 -5.03 -2.74
C VAL A 15 -4.38 -5.64 -2.61
N GLY A 16 -3.96 -5.89 -1.38
CA GLY A 16 -2.68 -6.52 -1.06
C GLY A 16 -2.84 -8.03 -0.88
N LEU A 17 -2.34 -8.81 -1.83
CA LEU A 17 -2.29 -10.27 -1.76
C LEU A 17 -1.10 -10.69 -0.87
N ASN A 18 -1.35 -10.92 0.41
CA ASN A 18 -0.31 -11.20 1.41
C ASN A 18 -0.04 -12.70 1.56
N GLN A 19 1.03 -13.00 2.32
CA GLN A 19 1.47 -14.35 2.69
C GLN A 19 1.93 -15.20 1.50
N VAL A 20 2.49 -14.55 0.47
CA VAL A 20 2.99 -15.23 -0.72
C VAL A 20 4.12 -16.23 -0.42
N ASP A 21 4.80 -16.03 0.71
CA ASP A 21 5.79 -16.95 1.27
C ASP A 21 5.23 -18.34 1.62
N LYS A 22 3.91 -18.47 1.74
CA LYS A 22 3.23 -19.74 2.05
C LYS A 22 2.70 -20.49 0.83
N ILE A 23 2.66 -19.84 -0.34
CA ILE A 23 2.07 -20.41 -1.56
C ILE A 23 2.80 -21.69 -2.01
N VAL A 24 4.13 -21.70 -1.86
CA VAL A 24 4.98 -22.84 -2.20
C VAL A 24 5.71 -23.25 -0.93
N ALA A 25 5.29 -24.37 -0.35
CA ALA A 25 5.87 -24.88 0.89
C ALA A 25 7.37 -25.18 0.75
N ASN A 26 8.14 -24.85 1.78
CA ASN A 26 9.58 -25.14 1.90
C ASN A 26 10.46 -24.60 0.76
N ALA A 27 10.03 -23.57 0.05
CA ALA A 27 10.77 -23.00 -1.07
C ALA A 27 11.23 -21.55 -0.82
N TRP A 28 11.35 -21.18 0.45
CA TRP A 28 11.91 -19.90 0.87
C TRP A 28 13.38 -20.07 1.24
N ASN A 29 14.27 -19.36 0.55
CA ASN A 29 15.67 -19.32 0.90
C ASN A 29 15.86 -18.32 2.06
N GLU A 30 16.04 -18.84 3.28
CA GLU A 30 16.22 -18.01 4.47
C GLU A 30 17.55 -17.23 4.47
N ARG A 31 18.62 -17.79 3.91
CA ARG A 31 19.92 -17.09 3.79
C ARG A 31 19.77 -15.80 2.98
N MET A 32 18.99 -15.84 1.91
CA MET A 32 18.79 -14.72 0.99
C MET A 32 17.50 -13.92 1.28
N ASN A 33 16.66 -14.40 2.19
CA ASN A 33 15.29 -13.96 2.42
C ASN A 33 14.48 -13.73 1.12
N MET A 34 14.45 -14.74 0.25
CA MET A 34 13.72 -14.69 -1.03
C MET A 34 13.23 -16.08 -1.44
N PRO A 35 12.16 -16.17 -2.24
CA PRO A 35 11.75 -17.46 -2.78
C PRO A 35 12.80 -18.02 -3.74
N GLU A 36 12.93 -19.33 -3.79
CA GLU A 36 13.72 -20.01 -4.84
C GLU A 36 13.17 -19.69 -6.23
N GLU A 37 14.01 -19.77 -7.27
CA GLU A 37 13.64 -19.33 -8.63
C GLU A 37 12.37 -20.01 -9.16
N ARG A 38 12.24 -21.33 -8.96
CA ARG A 38 11.05 -22.09 -9.36
C ARG A 38 9.82 -21.64 -8.58
N ALA A 39 9.96 -21.41 -7.27
CA ALA A 39 8.88 -20.95 -6.42
C ALA A 39 8.46 -19.52 -6.75
N ALA A 40 9.40 -18.64 -7.08
CA ALA A 40 9.13 -17.28 -7.53
C ALA A 40 8.26 -17.25 -8.80
N LYS A 41 8.55 -18.13 -9.77
CA LYS A 41 7.74 -18.29 -10.99
C LYS A 41 6.32 -18.75 -10.68
N GLU A 42 6.17 -19.73 -9.77
CA GLU A 42 4.85 -20.24 -9.39
C GLU A 42 4.05 -19.24 -8.55
N ILE A 43 4.68 -18.53 -7.61
CA ILE A 43 4.08 -17.42 -6.85
C ILE A 43 3.56 -16.36 -7.83
N ALA A 44 4.39 -15.92 -8.78
CA ALA A 44 4.01 -14.91 -9.75
C ALA A 44 2.83 -15.37 -10.62
N ARG A 45 2.84 -16.63 -11.09
CA ARG A 45 1.75 -17.22 -11.88
C ARG A 45 0.43 -17.23 -11.09
N ARG A 46 0.42 -17.81 -9.88
CA ARG A 46 -0.79 -17.90 -9.05
C ARG A 46 -1.32 -16.53 -8.63
N CYS A 47 -0.43 -15.61 -8.26
CA CYS A 47 -0.83 -14.25 -7.90
C CYS A 47 -1.37 -13.48 -9.11
N ASN A 48 -0.85 -13.72 -10.31
CA ASN A 48 -1.42 -13.14 -11.53
C ASN A 48 -2.82 -13.70 -11.80
N ASP A 49 -3.03 -15.01 -11.67
CA ASP A 49 -4.36 -15.62 -11.84
C ASP A 49 -5.38 -15.03 -10.85
N LEU A 50 -4.99 -14.90 -9.58
CA LEU A 50 -5.80 -14.26 -8.54
C LEU A 50 -6.07 -12.79 -8.83
N THR A 51 -5.05 -12.05 -9.29
CA THR A 51 -5.17 -10.64 -9.69
C THR A 51 -6.19 -10.47 -10.82
N GLN A 52 -6.12 -11.29 -11.87
CA GLN A 52 -7.08 -11.23 -12.98
C GLN A 52 -8.50 -11.55 -12.51
N ARG A 53 -8.66 -12.56 -11.65
CA ARG A 53 -9.96 -12.95 -11.08
C ARG A 53 -10.58 -11.81 -10.29
N LEU A 54 -9.86 -11.26 -9.29
CA LEU A 54 -10.36 -10.20 -8.41
C LEU A 54 -10.62 -8.89 -9.18
N ALA A 55 -9.71 -8.51 -10.08
CA ALA A 55 -9.88 -7.31 -10.91
C ALA A 55 -11.11 -7.39 -11.82
N LYS A 56 -11.41 -8.58 -12.35
CA LYS A 56 -12.61 -8.84 -13.14
C LYS A 56 -13.86 -8.82 -12.25
N TYR A 57 -13.84 -9.49 -11.10
CA TYR A 57 -14.98 -9.61 -10.20
C TYR A 57 -15.46 -8.25 -9.68
N ALA A 58 -14.56 -7.44 -9.14
CA ALA A 58 -14.89 -6.15 -8.52
C ALA A 58 -14.86 -4.96 -9.50
N ASP A 59 -14.65 -5.23 -10.79
CA ASP A 59 -14.47 -4.21 -11.81
C ASP A 59 -13.41 -3.13 -11.46
N ILE A 60 -12.23 -3.56 -11.00
CA ILE A 60 -11.07 -2.68 -10.69
C ILE A 60 -9.90 -2.93 -11.65
N SER A 61 -8.88 -2.06 -11.65
CA SER A 61 -7.67 -2.28 -12.45
C SER A 61 -6.75 -3.30 -11.78
N THR A 62 -5.95 -4.02 -12.58
CA THR A 62 -4.84 -4.84 -12.05
C THR A 62 -3.77 -3.98 -11.38
N ASP A 63 -3.73 -2.68 -11.68
CA ASP A 63 -2.89 -1.70 -11.02
C ASP A 63 -3.39 -1.33 -9.62
N ASN A 64 -4.52 -1.87 -9.19
CA ASN A 64 -4.99 -1.81 -7.80
C ASN A 64 -4.59 -3.04 -7.00
N ILE A 65 -3.93 -4.07 -7.57
CA ILE A 65 -3.70 -5.34 -6.86
C ILE A 65 -2.21 -5.71 -6.85
N GLU A 66 -1.58 -5.86 -5.69
CA GLU A 66 -0.16 -6.25 -5.59
C GLU A 66 0.02 -7.42 -4.62
N TYR A 67 0.93 -8.34 -4.94
CA TYR A 67 1.27 -9.46 -4.07
C TYR A 67 2.58 -9.22 -3.32
N TYR A 68 2.63 -9.67 -2.07
CA TYR A 68 3.75 -9.42 -1.18
C TYR A 68 3.77 -10.41 0.00
N SER A 69 4.86 -10.39 0.75
CA SER A 69 4.91 -10.99 2.09
C SER A 69 5.27 -9.91 3.09
N ALA A 70 4.32 -9.56 3.97
CA ALA A 70 4.60 -8.67 5.09
C ALA A 70 5.67 -9.26 6.02
N LEU A 71 5.54 -10.55 6.33
CA LEU A 71 6.42 -11.26 7.25
C LEU A 71 7.86 -11.31 6.75
N LYS A 72 8.04 -11.64 5.46
CA LYS A 72 9.36 -11.72 4.83
C LYS A 72 9.81 -10.38 4.23
N ARG A 73 9.03 -9.30 4.38
CA ARG A 73 9.26 -7.97 3.78
C ARG A 73 9.48 -8.02 2.26
N TYR A 74 8.99 -9.06 1.61
CA TYR A 74 9.16 -9.31 0.20
C TYR A 74 8.14 -8.50 -0.59
N ARG A 75 8.61 -7.74 -1.58
CA ARG A 75 7.81 -6.85 -2.46
C ARG A 75 7.05 -5.72 -1.75
N LEU A 76 7.52 -5.25 -0.59
CA LEU A 76 6.93 -4.06 0.05
C LEU A 76 7.09 -2.78 -0.78
N LEU A 77 8.19 -2.61 -1.51
CA LEU A 77 8.39 -1.47 -2.41
C LEU A 77 7.37 -1.47 -3.57
N PRO A 78 7.19 -2.56 -4.35
CA PRO A 78 6.09 -2.68 -5.30
C PRO A 78 4.71 -2.35 -4.71
N LEU A 79 4.41 -2.85 -3.51
CA LEU A 79 3.16 -2.54 -2.82
C LEU A 79 3.03 -1.04 -2.53
N LEU A 80 4.08 -0.42 -1.97
CA LEU A 80 4.11 1.01 -1.73
C LEU A 80 3.93 1.82 -3.02
N THR A 81 4.54 1.40 -4.13
CA THR A 81 4.34 2.06 -5.43
C THR A 81 2.88 2.05 -5.87
N LYS A 82 2.16 0.94 -5.67
CA LYS A 82 0.72 0.87 -5.97
C LYS A 82 -0.11 1.75 -5.03
N ILE A 83 0.24 1.77 -3.75
CA ILE A 83 -0.37 2.63 -2.73
C ILE A 83 -0.23 4.10 -3.12
N VAL A 84 0.99 4.56 -3.42
CA VAL A 84 1.28 5.93 -3.86
C VAL A 84 0.52 6.27 -5.15
N SER A 85 0.47 5.35 -6.12
CA SER A 85 -0.15 5.61 -7.42
C SER A 85 -1.67 5.67 -7.39
N ASN A 86 -2.31 5.01 -6.41
CA ASN A 86 -3.77 4.95 -6.28
C ASN A 86 -4.33 5.80 -5.13
N ALA A 87 -3.48 6.32 -4.24
CA ALA A 87 -3.91 7.19 -3.16
C ALA A 87 -4.29 8.59 -3.68
N TYR A 88 -5.32 9.19 -3.09
CA TYR A 88 -5.55 10.62 -3.27
C TYR A 88 -4.36 11.43 -2.71
N ALA A 89 -3.79 12.31 -3.53
CA ALA A 89 -2.57 13.04 -3.18
C ALA A 89 -1.44 12.10 -2.68
N GLY A 90 -1.25 10.96 -3.36
CA GLY A 90 -0.28 9.93 -2.97
C GLY A 90 1.17 10.39 -2.87
N PHE A 91 1.53 11.55 -3.45
CA PHE A 91 2.82 12.20 -3.21
C PHE A 91 3.09 12.48 -1.72
N LYS A 92 2.06 12.53 -0.85
CA LYS A 92 2.21 12.64 0.61
C LYS A 92 2.84 11.40 1.26
N LEU A 93 2.89 10.27 0.54
CA LEU A 93 3.45 8.99 0.97
C LEU A 93 4.85 8.72 0.38
N ASP A 94 5.44 9.68 -0.34
CA ASP A 94 6.78 9.55 -0.96
C ASP A 94 7.91 9.30 0.06
N ASN A 95 7.67 9.74 1.29
CA ASN A 95 8.55 9.66 2.44
C ASN A 95 8.42 8.36 3.24
N VAL A 96 7.47 7.50 2.89
CA VAL A 96 7.34 6.18 3.51
C VAL A 96 8.49 5.29 3.06
N GLN A 97 9.18 4.68 4.02
CA GLN A 97 10.27 3.75 3.76
C GLN A 97 9.91 2.38 4.34
N PRO A 98 9.58 1.39 3.50
CA PRO A 98 9.30 0.05 4.00
C PRO A 98 10.52 -0.58 4.66
N ALA A 99 10.27 -1.48 5.60
CA ALA A 99 11.29 -2.24 6.28
C ALA A 99 12.10 -3.06 5.28
N ASP A 100 13.42 -3.07 5.48
CA ASP A 100 14.33 -3.69 4.54
C ASP A 100 14.23 -5.22 4.57
N PRO A 101 14.00 -5.91 3.43
CA PRO A 101 14.04 -7.37 3.38
C PRO A 101 15.41 -7.98 3.71
N PHE A 102 16.53 -7.29 3.48
CA PHE A 102 17.85 -7.84 3.77
C PHE A 102 18.20 -7.84 5.26
N GLU A 103 17.45 -7.12 6.11
CA GLU A 103 17.58 -7.26 7.57
C GLU A 103 17.14 -8.64 8.09
N LEU A 104 16.35 -9.39 7.30
CA LEU A 104 15.94 -10.75 7.62
C LEU A 104 16.83 -11.81 6.95
N ALA A 105 17.80 -11.38 6.13
CA ALA A 105 18.74 -12.28 5.46
C ALA A 105 19.92 -12.63 6.38
N ASP A 106 20.75 -13.57 5.94
CA ASP A 106 22.00 -13.92 6.60
C ASP A 106 22.91 -12.67 6.77
N PRO A 107 23.64 -12.55 7.90
CA PRO A 107 24.48 -11.39 8.17
C PRO A 107 25.48 -11.04 7.06
N GLU A 108 26.06 -12.02 6.37
CA GLU A 108 26.98 -11.79 5.26
C GLU A 108 26.24 -11.18 4.06
N VAL A 109 25.05 -11.70 3.76
CA VAL A 109 24.21 -11.22 2.67
C VAL A 109 23.74 -9.78 2.95
N LYS A 110 23.34 -9.51 4.20
CA LYS A 110 22.98 -8.16 4.65
C LYS A 110 24.15 -7.19 4.49
N ALA A 111 25.33 -7.55 5.00
CA ALA A 111 26.52 -6.71 4.91
C ALA A 111 26.90 -6.40 3.46
N PHE A 112 26.81 -7.40 2.58
CA PHE A 112 27.02 -7.22 1.15
C PHE A 112 25.98 -6.27 0.53
N ALA A 113 24.69 -6.42 0.86
CA ALA A 113 23.63 -5.54 0.37
C ALA A 113 23.83 -4.09 0.84
N ASP A 114 24.21 -3.89 2.10
CA ASP A 114 24.50 -2.56 2.66
C ASP A 114 25.70 -1.90 1.97
N GLN A 115 26.77 -2.65 1.71
CA GLN A 115 27.92 -2.15 0.94
C GLN A 115 27.50 -1.70 -0.46
N GLN A 116 26.76 -2.54 -1.18
CA GLN A 116 26.28 -2.24 -2.54
C GLN A 116 25.38 -0.98 -2.57
N ARG A 117 24.57 -0.75 -1.54
CA ARG A 117 23.74 0.46 -1.44
C ARG A 117 24.59 1.72 -1.26
N ARG A 118 25.56 1.70 -0.34
CA ARG A 118 26.48 2.83 -0.12
C ARG A 118 27.23 3.20 -1.40
N GLU A 119 27.70 2.20 -2.15
CA GLU A 119 28.36 2.42 -3.44
C GLU A 119 27.45 3.06 -4.50
N ARG A 120 26.17 2.67 -4.53
CA ARG A 120 25.17 3.26 -5.44
C ARG A 120 24.79 4.69 -5.04
N GLU A 121 24.63 4.96 -3.75
CA GLU A 121 24.30 6.29 -3.22
C GLU A 121 25.42 7.28 -3.51
N ALA A 122 26.68 6.88 -3.30
CA ALA A 122 27.86 7.68 -3.66
C ALA A 122 27.89 8.04 -5.15
N LYS A 123 27.43 7.14 -6.04
CA LYS A 123 27.31 7.39 -7.48
C LYS A 123 26.10 8.23 -7.87
N LYS A 124 25.07 8.31 -7.02
CA LYS A 124 23.79 9.00 -7.31
C LYS A 124 23.79 10.46 -6.87
N SER A 125 24.53 10.82 -5.81
CA SER A 125 24.59 12.21 -5.34
C SER A 125 25.15 13.18 -6.38
N SER A 126 25.94 12.70 -7.35
CA SER A 126 26.49 13.52 -8.45
C SER A 126 25.53 13.79 -9.62
N ARG A 127 24.41 13.08 -9.75
CA ARG A 127 23.49 13.17 -10.91
C ARG A 127 22.13 13.82 -10.61
N THR A 128 21.70 13.86 -9.34
CA THR A 128 20.26 14.08 -9.02
C THR A 128 19.85 15.55 -8.88
N SER A 129 20.77 16.47 -8.56
CA SER A 129 20.44 17.91 -8.46
C SER A 129 20.09 18.48 -9.83
N THR A 130 20.83 18.11 -10.87
CA THR A 130 20.70 18.66 -12.22
C THR A 130 19.35 18.34 -12.88
N ASP A 131 18.75 17.18 -12.60
CA ASP A 131 17.48 16.75 -13.21
C ASP A 131 16.24 17.41 -12.56
N LYS A 132 16.24 17.60 -11.23
CA LYS A 132 15.11 18.25 -10.54
C LYS A 132 15.03 19.73 -10.89
N ASP A 133 16.17 20.41 -10.92
CA ASP A 133 16.24 21.83 -11.29
C ASP A 133 15.80 22.03 -12.74
N ARG A 134 16.22 21.12 -13.64
CA ARG A 134 15.77 21.12 -15.04
C ARG A 134 14.27 20.91 -15.18
N MET A 135 13.68 19.94 -14.45
CA MET A 135 12.22 19.75 -14.45
C MET A 135 11.48 20.99 -13.94
N PHE A 136 11.98 21.62 -12.88
CA PHE A 136 11.40 22.86 -12.34
C PHE A 136 11.44 24.01 -13.35
N GLU A 137 12.57 24.17 -14.05
CA GLU A 137 12.71 25.19 -15.09
C GLU A 137 11.85 24.92 -16.32
N GLU A 138 11.62 23.65 -16.68
CA GLU A 138 10.67 23.27 -17.73
C GLU A 138 9.21 23.58 -17.31
N MET A 139 8.85 23.37 -16.04
CA MET A 139 7.51 23.71 -15.53
C MET A 139 7.24 25.22 -15.55
N LYS A 140 8.23 26.05 -15.20
CA LYS A 140 8.12 27.52 -15.26
C LYS A 140 7.89 28.07 -16.67
N LYS A 141 8.28 27.32 -17.71
CA LYS A 141 8.04 27.72 -19.11
C LYS A 141 6.60 27.48 -19.57
N ILE A 142 5.86 26.65 -18.85
CA ILE A 142 4.51 26.20 -19.24
C ILE A 142 3.44 26.90 -18.39
N LEU A 143 3.74 27.20 -17.12
CA LEU A 143 2.81 27.80 -16.18
C LEU A 143 3.12 29.29 -15.97
N SER A 144 2.07 30.11 -15.83
CA SER A 144 2.24 31.49 -15.36
C SER A 144 2.71 31.51 -13.90
N GLU A 145 3.25 32.64 -13.43
CA GLU A 145 3.64 32.79 -12.02
C GLU A 145 2.43 32.64 -11.09
N ASP A 146 1.26 33.13 -11.50
CA ASP A 146 0.01 33.01 -10.74
C ASP A 146 -0.46 31.55 -10.64
N ASP A 147 -0.41 30.80 -11.75
CA ASP A 147 -0.73 29.37 -11.76
C ASP A 147 0.25 28.57 -10.90
N LEU A 148 1.54 28.92 -10.95
CA LEU A 148 2.57 28.28 -10.13
C LEU A 148 2.32 28.52 -8.65
N ASN A 149 2.00 29.76 -8.26
CA ASN A 149 1.67 30.11 -6.88
C ASN A 149 0.41 29.37 -6.40
N LEU A 150 -0.64 29.32 -7.23
CA LEU A 150 -1.87 28.57 -6.92
C LEU A 150 -1.60 27.08 -6.72
N VAL A 151 -0.74 26.48 -7.56
CA VAL A 151 -0.32 25.09 -7.42
C VAL A 151 0.47 24.88 -6.12
N LEU A 152 1.43 25.76 -5.81
CA LEU A 152 2.23 25.69 -4.59
C LEU A 152 1.38 25.82 -3.32
N ASP A 153 0.41 26.73 -3.30
CA ASP A 153 -0.49 26.91 -2.17
C ASP A 153 -1.41 25.70 -1.98
N LYS A 154 -1.95 25.11 -3.06
CA LYS A 154 -2.66 23.82 -2.98
C LYS A 154 -1.79 22.70 -2.45
N PHE A 155 -0.52 22.61 -2.87
CA PHE A 155 0.42 21.63 -2.33
C PHE A 155 0.68 21.81 -0.84
N ARG A 156 0.82 23.06 -0.38
CA ARG A 156 1.01 23.38 1.05
C ARG A 156 -0.22 23.02 1.87
N GLN A 157 -1.42 23.35 1.37
CA GLN A 157 -2.68 22.98 2.02
C GLN A 157 -2.82 21.45 2.12
N GLU A 158 -2.59 20.71 1.04
CA GLU A 158 -2.65 19.24 1.04
C GLU A 158 -1.63 18.59 2.00
N ARG A 159 -0.42 19.18 2.13
CA ARG A 159 0.60 18.72 3.09
C ARG A 159 0.26 19.01 4.55
N SER A 160 -0.64 19.95 4.83
CA SER A 160 -1.06 20.26 6.21
C SER A 160 -1.90 19.14 6.84
N LEU A 161 -2.53 18.31 6.01
CA LEU A 161 -3.32 17.16 6.45
C LEU A 161 -2.52 15.87 6.32
N PRO A 162 -2.27 15.14 7.43
CA PRO A 162 -1.58 13.85 7.38
C PRO A 162 -2.31 12.89 6.44
N PRO A 163 -1.63 12.17 5.52
CA PRO A 163 -2.27 11.12 4.74
C PRO A 163 -2.95 10.10 5.67
N LYS A 164 -4.12 9.60 5.28
CA LYS A 164 -4.97 8.70 6.07
C LYS A 164 -5.20 7.44 5.26
N VAL A 165 -4.63 6.34 5.71
CA VAL A 165 -4.71 5.04 5.04
C VAL A 165 -5.54 4.10 5.92
N ALA A 166 -6.68 3.63 5.42
CA ALA A 166 -7.39 2.54 6.06
C ALA A 166 -6.74 1.20 5.70
N ILE A 167 -6.58 0.32 6.68
CA ILE A 167 -6.11 -1.04 6.48
C ILE A 167 -7.15 -1.99 7.02
N PHE A 168 -7.58 -2.95 6.19
CA PHE A 168 -8.61 -3.90 6.58
C PHE A 168 -8.47 -5.23 5.82
N GLY A 169 -9.22 -6.27 6.24
CA GLY A 169 -9.02 -7.64 5.79
C GLY A 169 -9.49 -8.65 6.85
N LYS A 170 -9.69 -9.92 6.47
CA LYS A 170 -10.05 -11.00 7.41
C LYS A 170 -9.11 -11.12 8.61
N ALA A 171 -9.53 -11.81 9.67
CA ALA A 171 -8.63 -12.13 10.79
C ALA A 171 -7.45 -13.00 10.30
N GLY A 172 -6.25 -12.77 10.82
CA GLY A 172 -5.07 -13.58 10.48
C GLY A 172 -4.39 -13.29 9.14
N VAL A 173 -4.94 -12.42 8.28
CA VAL A 173 -4.35 -12.12 6.96
C VAL A 173 -3.03 -11.32 7.03
N GLY A 174 -2.69 -10.76 8.20
CA GLY A 174 -1.42 -10.06 8.44
C GLY A 174 -1.49 -8.53 8.50
N LYS A 175 -2.66 -7.93 8.76
CA LYS A 175 -2.85 -6.47 8.86
C LYS A 175 -1.78 -5.76 9.69
N THR A 176 -1.61 -6.17 10.95
CA THR A 176 -0.64 -5.55 11.87
C THR A 176 0.81 -5.74 11.40
N THR A 177 1.15 -6.92 10.85
CA THR A 177 2.47 -7.17 10.27
C THR A 177 2.74 -6.26 9.06
N THR A 178 1.72 -6.03 8.23
CA THR A 178 1.80 -5.11 7.10
C THR A 178 1.99 -3.67 7.56
N ILE A 179 1.24 -3.20 8.56
CA ILE A 179 1.41 -1.85 9.13
C ILE A 179 2.86 -1.65 9.56
N ASN A 180 3.39 -2.56 10.38
CA ASN A 180 4.73 -2.45 10.95
C ASN A 180 5.83 -2.53 9.87
N SER A 181 5.66 -3.41 8.88
CA SER A 181 6.69 -3.63 7.87
C SER A 181 6.64 -2.61 6.73
N LEU A 182 5.44 -2.20 6.30
CA LEU A 182 5.27 -1.29 5.17
C LEU A 182 5.58 0.17 5.54
N PHE A 183 5.11 0.62 6.70
CA PHE A 183 5.32 2.00 7.10
C PHE A 183 6.62 2.21 7.87
N ASN A 184 7.13 1.15 8.54
CA ASN A 184 8.40 1.13 9.28
C ASN A 184 8.66 2.41 10.10
N ALA A 185 7.58 3.00 10.60
CA ALA A 185 7.57 4.34 11.15
C ALA A 185 7.55 4.28 12.68
N LYS A 186 8.09 5.32 13.31
CA LYS A 186 8.06 5.43 14.77
C LYS A 186 6.68 5.90 15.20
N TRP A 187 6.16 5.27 16.24
CA TRP A 187 4.87 5.62 16.84
C TRP A 187 4.96 7.01 17.48
N LYS A 188 4.03 7.90 17.11
CA LYS A 188 3.91 9.21 17.74
C LYS A 188 3.02 9.15 18.97
N THR A 189 1.81 8.64 18.77
CA THR A 189 0.75 8.52 19.75
C THR A 189 -0.17 7.38 19.30
N SER A 190 -0.58 6.53 20.24
CA SER A 190 -1.66 5.57 20.02
C SER A 190 -2.89 6.11 20.73
N HIS A 191 -3.83 6.70 19.98
CA HIS A 191 -5.17 6.91 20.49
C HIS A 191 -5.92 5.58 20.35
N THR A 192 -5.64 4.68 21.28
CA THR A 192 -6.27 3.35 21.31
C THR A 192 -7.69 3.52 21.82
N ILE A 193 -8.68 3.54 20.94
CA ILE A 193 -10.03 3.13 21.34
C ILE A 193 -9.95 1.60 21.45
N VAL A 194 -9.80 1.12 22.68
CA VAL A 194 -9.61 -0.30 22.98
C VAL A 194 -10.94 -1.02 22.84
N GLY A 195 -11.06 -1.79 21.76
CA GLY A 195 -12.12 -2.74 21.52
C GLY A 195 -11.85 -3.50 20.22
N THR A 196 -12.05 -4.81 20.22
CA THR A 196 -12.03 -5.67 19.01
C THR A 196 -13.15 -5.34 18.01
N THR A 197 -13.96 -4.32 18.32
CA THR A 197 -15.16 -3.84 17.62
C THR A 197 -15.08 -2.35 17.25
N SER A 198 -13.93 -1.68 17.40
CA SER A 198 -13.76 -0.26 17.04
C SER A 198 -12.57 -0.04 16.11
N ALA A 199 -12.73 0.84 15.11
CA ALA A 199 -11.63 1.30 14.27
C ALA A 199 -10.52 1.96 15.13
N GLN A 200 -9.27 1.53 14.95
CA GLN A 200 -8.14 2.08 15.71
C GLN A 200 -7.33 3.03 14.84
N MET A 201 -7.27 4.30 15.22
CA MET A 201 -6.42 5.28 14.56
C MET A 201 -5.03 5.31 15.20
N LYS A 202 -4.00 5.22 14.36
CA LYS A 202 -2.60 5.16 14.75
C LYS A 202 -1.85 6.24 14.00
N GLU A 203 -1.11 7.09 14.71
CA GLU A 203 -0.30 8.14 14.09
C GLU A 203 1.17 7.76 14.08
N PHE A 204 1.77 7.83 12.90
CA PHE A 204 3.15 7.46 12.61
C PHE A 204 3.95 8.69 12.19
N GLU A 205 5.14 8.87 12.76
CA GLU A 205 6.11 9.84 12.25
C GLU A 205 6.95 9.21 11.15
N LEU A 206 6.97 9.87 10.00
CA LEU A 206 7.78 9.44 8.86
C LEU A 206 9.23 9.86 9.06
N SER A 207 10.18 9.02 8.60
CA SER A 207 11.61 9.20 8.84
C SER A 207 12.18 10.49 8.23
N THR A 208 11.53 11.05 7.21
CA THR A 208 11.92 12.29 6.53
C THR A 208 11.01 13.48 6.87
N GLY A 209 10.14 13.34 7.88
CA GLY A 209 9.24 14.38 8.37
C GLY A 209 7.78 14.21 7.92
N GLY A 210 6.86 14.82 8.68
CA GLY A 210 5.42 14.64 8.50
C GLY A 210 4.84 13.48 9.32
N THR A 211 3.52 13.31 9.26
CA THR A 211 2.81 12.24 9.96
C THR A 211 1.91 11.46 9.01
N LEU A 212 1.65 10.20 9.33
CA LEU A 212 0.73 9.31 8.62
C LEU A 212 -0.30 8.79 9.61
N SER A 213 -1.58 8.94 9.29
CA SER A 213 -2.67 8.34 10.05
C SER A 213 -3.03 6.99 9.42
N VAL A 214 -2.88 5.90 10.16
CA VAL A 214 -3.36 4.59 9.73
C VAL A 214 -4.61 4.26 10.53
N VAL A 215 -5.68 3.88 9.85
CA VAL A 215 -6.90 3.39 10.48
C VAL A 215 -6.97 1.88 10.32
N ASP A 216 -6.70 1.16 11.40
CA ASP A 216 -6.80 -0.30 11.48
C ASP A 216 -8.27 -0.66 11.72
N LEU A 217 -8.93 -1.12 10.67
CA LEU A 217 -10.36 -1.47 10.68
C LEU A 217 -10.55 -2.92 11.16
N PRO A 218 -11.68 -3.23 11.84
CA PRO A 218 -12.00 -4.60 12.22
C PRO A 218 -12.02 -5.53 11.00
N GLY A 219 -11.74 -6.81 11.20
CA GLY A 219 -11.78 -7.79 10.12
C GLY A 219 -13.19 -8.32 9.87
N TYR A 220 -13.53 -8.53 8.60
CA TYR A 220 -14.80 -9.10 8.15
C TYR A 220 -14.77 -10.63 8.10
N GLY A 221 -15.94 -11.25 7.86
CA GLY A 221 -16.08 -12.70 7.70
C GLY A 221 -16.05 -13.42 9.04
N ARG A 222 -16.67 -12.81 10.07
CA ARG A 222 -16.81 -13.41 11.40
C ARG A 222 -18.21 -14.01 11.55
N SER A 223 -19.12 -13.29 12.19
CA SER A 223 -20.54 -13.64 12.27
C SER A 223 -21.38 -12.57 11.58
N LEU A 224 -22.55 -12.95 11.06
CA LEU A 224 -23.46 -12.00 10.38
C LEU A 224 -23.85 -10.79 11.25
N ALA A 225 -23.92 -10.98 12.57
CA ALA A 225 -24.24 -9.89 13.50
C ALA A 225 -23.07 -8.91 13.64
N GLU A 226 -21.85 -9.41 13.86
CA GLU A 226 -20.63 -8.58 13.92
C GLU A 226 -20.36 -7.88 12.59
N ASP A 227 -20.51 -8.58 11.46
CA ASP A 227 -20.23 -8.01 10.14
C ASP A 227 -21.17 -6.84 9.81
N ARG A 228 -22.43 -6.86 10.27
CA ARG A 228 -23.35 -5.70 10.12
C ARG A 228 -22.92 -4.50 10.95
N GLU A 229 -22.40 -4.71 12.15
CA GLU A 229 -21.89 -3.62 12.99
C GLU A 229 -20.60 -3.05 12.39
N TYR A 230 -19.72 -3.90 11.90
CA TYR A 230 -18.47 -3.50 11.27
C TYR A 230 -18.69 -2.78 9.93
N GLU A 231 -19.69 -3.19 9.15
CA GLU A 231 -20.01 -2.54 7.87
C GLU A 231 -20.34 -1.06 8.05
N LYS A 232 -21.04 -0.68 9.13
CA LYS A 232 -21.28 0.74 9.47
C LYS A 232 -19.98 1.49 9.74
N ILE A 233 -19.08 0.89 10.52
CA ILE A 233 -17.75 1.48 10.81
C ILE A 233 -16.97 1.70 9.50
N TYR A 234 -17.05 0.75 8.56
CA TYR A 234 -16.40 0.87 7.26
C TYR A 234 -17.00 2.02 6.44
N GLN A 235 -18.33 2.08 6.32
CA GLN A 235 -19.04 3.12 5.57
C GLN A 235 -18.78 4.52 6.13
N ASP A 236 -18.67 4.66 7.44
CA ASP A 236 -18.36 5.95 8.08
C ASP A 236 -16.88 6.35 7.91
N THR A 237 -15.97 5.38 7.88
CA THR A 237 -14.52 5.65 7.91
C THR A 237 -13.92 5.81 6.51
N ILE A 238 -14.23 4.89 5.60
CA ILE A 238 -13.62 4.75 4.26
C ILE A 238 -13.71 6.05 3.42
N PRO A 239 -14.84 6.78 3.39
CA PRO A 239 -14.94 8.03 2.64
C PRO A 239 -13.91 9.08 3.05
N SER A 240 -13.45 9.07 4.32
CA SER A 240 -12.48 10.06 4.84
C SER A 240 -11.00 9.71 4.59
N CYS A 241 -10.71 8.49 4.11
CA CYS A 241 -9.34 8.03 3.87
C CYS A 241 -8.82 8.53 2.52
N ASP A 242 -7.51 8.71 2.34
CA ASP A 242 -6.92 8.95 1.01
C ASP A 242 -6.76 7.65 0.22
N LEU A 243 -6.65 6.54 0.93
CA LEU A 243 -6.49 5.20 0.38
C LEU A 243 -7.08 4.17 1.33
N VAL A 244 -7.66 3.11 0.77
CA VAL A 244 -7.98 1.86 1.46
C VAL A 244 -7.03 0.76 0.97
N LEU A 245 -6.33 0.11 1.89
CA LEU A 245 -5.54 -1.09 1.65
C LEU A 245 -6.28 -2.31 2.21
N LEU A 246 -6.87 -3.11 1.32
CA LEU A 246 -7.56 -4.35 1.63
C LEU A 246 -6.59 -5.52 1.51
N ILE A 247 -6.36 -6.24 2.59
CA ILE A 247 -5.40 -7.35 2.62
C ILE A 247 -6.14 -8.68 2.49
N VAL A 248 -5.77 -9.46 1.47
CA VAL A 248 -6.29 -10.79 1.16
C VAL A 248 -5.18 -11.81 1.34
N GLN A 249 -5.49 -12.95 1.94
CA GLN A 249 -4.53 -14.06 2.04
C GLN A 249 -4.50 -14.85 0.74
N THR A 250 -3.31 -15.08 0.19
CA THR A 250 -3.13 -15.79 -1.10
C THR A 250 -3.45 -17.28 -1.06
N ASP A 251 -3.40 -17.90 0.12
CA ASP A 251 -3.71 -19.32 0.36
C ASP A 251 -5.13 -19.53 0.92
N ALA A 252 -6.02 -18.54 0.75
CA ALA A 252 -7.40 -18.69 1.19
C ALA A 252 -8.14 -19.70 0.28
N LYS A 253 -8.62 -20.80 0.87
CA LYS A 253 -9.47 -21.79 0.17
C LYS A 253 -10.81 -21.19 -0.28
N ASP A 254 -11.24 -20.14 0.40
CA ASP A 254 -12.46 -19.40 0.09
C ASP A 254 -12.17 -17.90 -0.03
N LEU A 255 -12.50 -17.35 -1.20
CA LEU A 255 -12.33 -15.95 -1.56
C LEU A 255 -13.67 -15.22 -1.64
N ALA A 256 -14.81 -15.88 -1.40
CA ALA A 256 -16.12 -15.30 -1.63
C ALA A 256 -16.32 -14.01 -0.82
N ASP A 257 -16.01 -14.02 0.48
CA ASP A 257 -16.15 -12.80 1.30
C ASP A 257 -15.13 -11.74 0.89
N ASP A 258 -13.92 -12.12 0.46
CA ASP A 258 -12.92 -11.17 -0.01
C ASP A 258 -13.39 -10.49 -1.31
N GLU A 259 -13.95 -11.27 -2.23
CA GLU A 259 -14.56 -10.80 -3.49
C GLU A 259 -15.72 -9.85 -3.24
N GLU A 260 -16.68 -10.23 -2.38
CA GLU A 260 -17.81 -9.37 -1.99
C GLU A 260 -17.32 -8.07 -1.35
N MET A 261 -16.33 -8.16 -0.47
CA MET A 261 -15.83 -6.99 0.25
C MET A 261 -15.03 -6.04 -0.65
N ILE A 262 -14.22 -6.56 -1.58
CA ILE A 262 -13.55 -5.73 -2.60
C ILE A 262 -14.60 -5.00 -3.44
N LEU A 263 -15.68 -5.68 -3.85
CA LEU A 263 -16.77 -5.08 -4.61
C LEU A 263 -17.45 -3.95 -3.82
N LYS A 264 -17.89 -4.20 -2.58
CA LYS A 264 -18.51 -3.20 -1.70
C LYS A 264 -17.63 -1.96 -1.50
N VAL A 265 -16.35 -2.16 -1.17
CA VAL A 265 -15.42 -1.03 -0.97
C VAL A 265 -15.17 -0.28 -2.27
N ALA A 266 -15.09 -0.97 -3.40
CA ALA A 266 -14.97 -0.31 -4.69
C ALA A 266 -16.22 0.53 -5.01
N GLU A 267 -17.42 0.07 -4.66
CA GLU A 267 -18.66 0.85 -4.82
C GLU A 267 -18.65 2.10 -3.91
N TRP A 268 -18.39 1.95 -2.61
CA TRP A 268 -18.35 3.10 -1.68
C TRP A 268 -17.31 4.16 -2.08
N LEU A 269 -16.16 3.74 -2.63
CA LEU A 269 -15.13 4.65 -3.12
C LEU A 269 -15.47 5.29 -4.46
N LYS A 270 -16.28 4.65 -5.32
CA LYS A 270 -16.82 5.26 -6.53
C LYS A 270 -17.81 6.38 -6.18
N ASP A 271 -18.59 6.20 -5.10
CA ASP A 271 -19.51 7.22 -4.58
C ASP A 271 -18.79 8.34 -3.82
N SER A 272 -17.56 8.10 -3.36
CA SER A 272 -16.68 9.06 -2.67
C SER A 272 -15.32 9.21 -3.37
N PRO A 273 -15.26 9.72 -4.61
CA PRO A 273 -14.02 9.73 -5.40
C PRO A 273 -12.90 10.58 -4.78
N LYS A 274 -13.25 11.57 -3.96
CA LYS A 274 -12.32 12.38 -3.16
C LYS A 274 -12.54 12.10 -1.67
N PRO A 275 -11.47 12.15 -0.85
CA PRO A 275 -11.60 12.01 0.59
C PRO A 275 -12.47 13.11 1.18
N GLN A 276 -13.44 12.72 2.02
CA GLN A 276 -14.31 13.62 2.77
C GLN A 276 -13.67 13.87 4.15
N ARG A 277 -12.78 14.85 4.19
CA ARG A 277 -11.99 15.21 5.39
C ARG A 277 -12.42 16.54 5.97
#